data_AF-A0A158PJ19-F1
#
_entry.id   AF-A0A158PJ19-F1
#
_cell.length_a   1.000
_cell.length_b   1.000
_cell.length_c   1.000
_cell.angle_alpha   90.00
_cell.angle_beta   90.00
_cell.angle_gamma   90.00
#
_symmetry.space_group_name_H-M   'P 1'
#
loop_
_entity.id
_entity.type
_entity.pdbx_description
1 polymer ?
#
loop_
_entity_poly.entity_id
_entity_poly.type
_entity_poly.pdbx_seq_one_letter_code
_entity_poly.pdbx_strand_id
1 'polypeptide(L)'
;MWHERKFINSWLFFTCSYEQLVEMKTSHYTFFQPVEMAMLVSDRMDHHRVLRHLLYKIGFLFQSQDDHLDVFGNPHLTGKTGTDIQDGKCTWISVRAVQKLLDKPELDVFKANYGRGNPENVDNIRNLLYRLDIQEDFMNFEKKYSDKLKNDINQVPLELSPLKPVLRAVVTKLQGREK
;
A
#
# COMPACT_ATOMS: atom_id res chain seq x y z
N MET A 1 -10.77 -18.57 30.77
CA MET A 1 -9.54 -18.79 29.95
C MET A 1 -9.81 -19.13 28.47
N TRP A 2 -11.06 -19.00 27.96
CA TRP A 2 -11.43 -19.23 26.54
C TRP A 2 -11.93 -17.97 25.81
N HIS A 3 -12.01 -16.82 26.49
CA HIS A 3 -12.55 -15.57 25.92
C HIS A 3 -11.49 -14.58 25.39
N GLU A 4 -10.22 -14.69 25.80
CA GLU A 4 -9.16 -13.75 25.38
C GLU A 4 -8.49 -14.12 24.05
N ARG A 5 -8.65 -15.37 23.56
CA ARG A 5 -8.03 -15.82 22.30
C ARG A 5 -8.80 -15.45 21.02
N LYS A 6 -10.00 -14.89 21.11
CA LYS A 6 -10.77 -14.47 19.92
C LYS A 6 -10.42 -13.07 19.42
N PHE A 7 -9.86 -12.20 20.26
CA PHE A 7 -9.58 -10.80 19.86
C PHE A 7 -8.26 -10.63 19.10
N ILE A 8 -7.24 -11.44 19.41
CA ILE A 8 -5.94 -11.41 18.72
C ILE A 8 -6.08 -11.85 17.25
N ASN A 9 -7.09 -12.66 16.92
CA ASN A 9 -7.35 -13.13 15.57
C ASN A 9 -8.04 -12.11 14.65
N SER A 10 -8.63 -11.02 15.15
CA SER A 10 -9.35 -10.06 14.28
C SER A 10 -8.43 -9.12 13.50
N TRP A 11 -7.19 -8.88 13.96
CA TRP A 11 -6.31 -7.84 13.42
C TRP A 11 -5.17 -8.39 12.53
N LEU A 12 -4.79 -9.66 12.72
CA LEU A 12 -4.03 -10.41 11.70
C LEU A 12 -4.84 -10.56 10.39
N PHE A 13 -6.17 -10.64 10.50
CA PHE A 13 -7.06 -10.54 9.35
C PHE A 13 -7.03 -9.14 8.72
N PHE A 14 -6.92 -8.07 9.51
CA PHE A 14 -6.84 -6.69 8.99
C PHE A 14 -5.58 -6.47 8.12
N THR A 15 -4.43 -7.01 8.51
CA THR A 15 -3.20 -6.96 7.71
C THR A 15 -3.29 -7.82 6.44
N CYS A 16 -3.79 -9.05 6.55
CA CYS A 16 -3.94 -9.97 5.41
C CYS A 16 -4.99 -9.48 4.40
N SER A 17 -6.01 -8.77 4.89
CA SER A 17 -7.04 -8.13 4.06
C SER A 17 -6.48 -6.99 3.23
N TYR A 18 -5.48 -6.23 3.70
CA TYR A 18 -4.95 -5.09 2.96
C TYR A 18 -4.26 -5.51 1.65
N GLU A 19 -3.36 -6.49 1.69
CA GLU A 19 -2.66 -6.98 0.50
C GLU A 19 -3.65 -7.48 -0.56
N GLN A 20 -4.62 -8.32 -0.15
CA GLN A 20 -5.67 -8.82 -1.03
C GLN A 20 -6.56 -7.70 -1.60
N LEU A 21 -6.89 -6.71 -0.76
CA LEU A 21 -7.66 -5.55 -1.17
C LEU A 21 -6.89 -4.71 -2.20
N VAL A 22 -5.59 -4.51 -2.03
CA VAL A 22 -4.76 -3.79 -2.99
C VAL A 22 -4.60 -4.57 -4.29
N GLU A 23 -4.40 -5.89 -4.21
CA GLU A 23 -4.32 -6.75 -5.38
C GLU A 23 -5.56 -6.62 -6.28
N MET A 24 -6.74 -6.72 -5.67
CA MET A 24 -8.01 -6.67 -6.39
C MET A 24 -8.39 -5.25 -6.81
N LYS A 25 -8.27 -4.27 -5.90
CA LYS A 25 -8.77 -2.92 -6.15
C LYS A 25 -7.86 -2.11 -7.06
N THR A 26 -6.54 -2.38 -7.08
CA THR A 26 -5.57 -1.50 -7.76
C THR A 26 -4.62 -2.26 -8.66
N SER A 27 -3.92 -3.26 -8.14
CA SER A 27 -2.85 -3.93 -8.88
C SER A 27 -3.34 -4.60 -10.16
N HIS A 28 -4.51 -5.25 -10.09
CA HIS A 28 -5.07 -5.97 -11.22
C HIS A 28 -5.39 -5.02 -12.39
N TYR A 29 -6.26 -4.04 -12.20
CA TYR A 29 -6.73 -3.20 -13.31
C TYR A 29 -5.72 -2.12 -13.73
N THR A 30 -4.90 -1.60 -12.80
CA THR A 30 -3.98 -0.49 -13.09
C THR A 30 -2.70 -0.96 -13.77
N PHE A 31 -2.14 -2.10 -13.33
CA PHE A 31 -0.82 -2.54 -13.76
C PHE A 31 -0.85 -3.83 -14.57
N PHE A 32 -1.57 -4.84 -14.08
CA PHE A 32 -1.54 -6.15 -14.73
C PHE A 32 -2.40 -6.23 -15.99
N GLN A 33 -3.66 -5.80 -15.92
CA GLN A 33 -4.62 -5.92 -17.02
C GLN A 33 -4.15 -5.22 -18.31
N PRO A 34 -3.57 -4.00 -18.29
CA PRO A 34 -3.08 -3.36 -19.51
C PRO A 34 -1.93 -4.14 -20.15
N VAL A 35 -1.05 -4.74 -19.34
CA VAL A 35 0.05 -5.57 -19.85
C VAL A 35 -0.49 -6.91 -20.37
N GLU A 36 -1.45 -7.52 -19.69
CA GLU A 36 -2.10 -8.75 -20.14
C GLU A 36 -2.81 -8.55 -21.50
N MET A 37 -3.47 -7.41 -21.71
CA MET A 37 -4.04 -7.06 -23.02
C MET A 37 -2.96 -6.94 -24.11
N ALA A 38 -1.81 -6.32 -23.80
CA ALA A 38 -0.69 -6.22 -24.74
C ALA A 38 -0.08 -7.60 -25.05
N MET A 39 0.01 -8.48 -24.05
CA MET A 39 0.46 -9.87 -24.22
C MET A 39 -0.48 -10.65 -25.15
N LEU A 40 -1.79 -10.50 -24.97
CA LEU A 40 -2.80 -11.13 -25.82
C LEU A 40 -2.74 -10.64 -27.28
N VAL A 41 -2.62 -9.33 -27.49
CA VAL A 41 -2.54 -8.74 -28.85
C VAL A 41 -1.23 -9.11 -29.56
N SER A 42 -0.15 -9.31 -28.81
CA SER A 42 1.15 -9.71 -29.37
C SER A 42 1.35 -11.22 -29.50
N ASP A 43 0.36 -12.04 -29.09
CA ASP A 43 0.46 -13.50 -28.99
C ASP A 43 1.67 -13.97 -28.16
N ARG A 44 1.95 -13.24 -27.08
CA ARG A 44 3.09 -13.47 -26.18
C ARG A 44 2.61 -13.75 -24.77
N MET A 45 2.13 -14.96 -24.55
CA MET A 45 1.68 -15.43 -23.22
C MET A 45 2.81 -16.10 -22.41
N ASP A 46 4.04 -16.09 -22.93
CA ASP A 46 5.23 -16.55 -22.22
C ASP A 46 5.43 -15.77 -20.92
N HIS A 47 5.82 -16.48 -19.86
CA HIS A 47 6.11 -15.91 -18.54
C HIS A 47 4.98 -15.05 -17.92
N HIS A 48 3.74 -15.23 -18.35
CA HIS A 48 2.55 -14.52 -17.83
C HIS A 48 2.46 -14.48 -16.31
N ARG A 49 2.69 -15.61 -15.64
CA ARG A 49 2.69 -15.69 -14.16
C ARG A 49 3.78 -14.82 -13.52
N VAL A 50 4.95 -14.74 -14.14
CA VAL A 50 6.07 -13.92 -13.64
C VAL A 50 5.72 -12.44 -13.76
N LEU A 51 5.19 -12.02 -14.91
CA LEU A 51 4.74 -10.65 -15.13
C LEU A 51 3.58 -10.28 -14.20
N ARG A 52 2.58 -11.17 -14.02
CA ARG A 52 1.49 -10.95 -13.06
C ARG A 52 2.02 -10.67 -11.67
N HIS A 53 2.89 -11.54 -11.15
CA HIS A 53 3.46 -11.38 -9.81
C HIS A 53 4.22 -10.06 -9.66
N LEU A 54 5.04 -9.70 -10.66
CA LEU A 54 5.83 -8.49 -10.64
C LEU A 54 4.96 -7.22 -10.70
N LEU A 55 3.97 -7.19 -11.60
CA LEU A 55 3.04 -6.08 -11.75
C LEU A 55 2.15 -5.92 -10.52
N TYR A 56 1.82 -7.02 -9.84
CA TYR A 56 1.09 -6.96 -8.58
C TYR A 56 1.90 -6.31 -7.47
N LYS A 57 3.20 -6.61 -7.38
CA LYS A 57 4.09 -5.94 -6.44
C LYS A 57 4.24 -4.45 -6.75
N ILE A 58 4.32 -4.06 -8.03
CA ILE A 58 4.36 -2.66 -8.44
C ILE A 58 3.06 -1.94 -8.04
N GLY A 59 1.90 -2.58 -8.29
CA GLY A 59 0.60 -2.07 -7.86
C GLY A 59 0.47 -1.92 -6.34
N PHE A 60 1.07 -2.84 -5.59
CA PHE A 60 1.13 -2.74 -4.13
C PHE A 60 1.90 -1.50 -3.66
N LEU A 61 3.06 -1.23 -4.26
CA LEU A 61 3.82 -0.01 -3.98
C LEU A 61 3.02 1.24 -4.33
N PHE A 62 2.40 1.27 -5.51
CA PHE A 62 1.60 2.40 -5.98
C PHE A 62 0.44 2.72 -5.03
N GLN A 63 -0.31 1.71 -4.59
CA GLN A 63 -1.42 1.94 -3.66
C GLN A 63 -0.93 2.36 -2.28
N SER A 64 0.17 1.77 -1.79
CA SER A 64 0.75 2.16 -0.51
C SER A 64 1.16 3.63 -0.51
N GLN A 65 1.63 4.15 -1.65
CA GLN A 65 1.92 5.58 -1.84
C GLN A 65 0.68 6.45 -1.89
N ASP A 66 -0.38 6.04 -2.58
CA ASP A 66 -1.66 6.78 -2.58
C ASP A 66 -2.23 6.88 -1.16
N ASP A 67 -2.18 5.79 -0.39
CA ASP A 67 -2.58 5.76 1.02
C ASP A 67 -1.73 6.71 1.90
N HIS A 68 -0.41 6.80 1.64
CA HIS A 68 0.46 7.74 2.34
C HIS A 68 0.15 9.20 1.96
N LEU A 69 -0.05 9.48 0.66
CA LEU A 69 -0.38 10.81 0.16
C LEU A 69 -1.76 11.29 0.62
N ASP A 70 -2.71 10.37 0.83
CA ASP A 70 -4.02 10.71 1.39
C ASP A 70 -3.90 11.27 2.81
N VAL A 71 -3.01 10.71 3.62
CA VAL A 71 -2.84 11.10 5.03
C VAL A 71 -1.84 12.24 5.23
N PHE A 72 -0.68 12.16 4.58
CA PHE A 72 0.47 13.05 4.81
C PHE A 72 0.78 13.97 3.61
N GLY A 73 0.11 13.78 2.47
CA GLY A 73 0.31 14.60 1.28
C GLY A 73 -0.22 16.01 1.46
N ASN A 74 0.43 16.97 0.79
CA ASN A 74 -0.03 18.35 0.79
C ASN A 74 -1.29 18.48 -0.11
N PRO A 75 -2.47 18.90 0.41
CA PRO A 75 -3.69 19.05 -0.37
C PRO A 75 -3.55 19.96 -1.59
N HIS A 76 -2.65 20.95 -1.54
CA HIS A 76 -2.37 21.85 -2.66
C HIS A 76 -1.63 21.16 -3.81
N LEU A 77 -0.85 20.11 -3.53
CA LEU A 77 -0.11 19.33 -4.53
C LEU A 77 -0.91 18.14 -5.04
N THR A 78 -1.63 17.45 -4.14
CA THR A 78 -2.45 16.28 -4.47
C THR A 78 -3.75 16.66 -5.16
N GLY A 79 -4.23 17.90 -4.98
CA GLY A 79 -5.49 18.39 -5.55
C GLY A 79 -6.74 17.80 -4.87
N LYS A 80 -6.56 17.00 -3.81
CA LYS A 80 -7.65 16.40 -3.01
C LYS A 80 -7.31 16.49 -1.52
N THR A 81 -8.34 16.72 -0.71
CA THR A 81 -8.24 16.48 0.74
C THR A 81 -8.44 14.99 0.97
N GLY A 82 -7.48 14.34 1.64
CA GLY A 82 -7.58 12.92 1.92
C GLY A 82 -8.74 12.56 2.83
N THR A 83 -9.32 11.39 2.60
CA THR A 83 -10.51 10.91 3.33
C THR A 83 -10.37 9.61 4.06
N ASP A 84 -9.21 8.95 3.96
CA ASP A 84 -9.06 7.58 4.43
C ASP A 84 -9.25 7.44 5.95
N ILE A 85 -8.90 8.46 6.73
CA ILE A 85 -9.08 8.46 8.19
C ILE A 85 -10.55 8.53 8.57
N GLN A 86 -11.31 9.49 8.03
CA GLN A 86 -12.73 9.63 8.36
C GLN A 86 -13.59 8.51 7.81
N ASP A 87 -13.20 7.94 6.66
CA ASP A 87 -13.89 6.81 6.03
C ASP A 87 -13.53 5.47 6.70
N GLY A 88 -12.49 5.45 7.54
CA GLY A 88 -12.05 4.25 8.26
C GLY A 88 -11.49 3.18 7.33
N LYS A 89 -10.84 3.58 6.24
CA LYS A 89 -10.39 2.64 5.20
C LYS A 89 -9.26 1.74 5.70
N CYS A 90 -9.20 0.53 5.18
CA CYS A 90 -8.05 -0.35 5.36
C CYS A 90 -6.93 0.10 4.41
N THR A 91 -5.99 0.88 4.96
CA THR A 91 -4.83 1.45 4.26
C THR A 91 -3.51 0.97 4.84
N TRP A 92 -2.42 1.14 4.11
CA TRP A 92 -1.06 0.85 4.61
C TRP A 92 -0.82 1.56 5.96
N ILE A 93 -1.23 2.82 6.06
CA ILE A 93 -1.08 3.67 7.26
C ILE A 93 -1.84 3.08 8.44
N SER A 94 -3.11 2.73 8.25
CA SER A 94 -3.95 2.15 9.32
C SER A 94 -3.41 0.81 9.81
N VAL A 95 -2.96 -0.04 8.89
CA VAL A 95 -2.39 -1.35 9.18
C VAL A 95 -1.10 -1.19 10.00
N ARG A 96 -0.20 -0.31 9.56
CA ARG A 96 1.06 -0.05 10.27
C ARG A 96 0.83 0.55 11.65
N ALA A 97 -0.12 1.46 11.78
CA ALA A 97 -0.50 2.06 13.05
C ALA A 97 -1.00 0.99 14.03
N VAL A 98 -1.95 0.14 13.61
CA VAL A 98 -2.46 -0.96 14.43
C VAL A 98 -1.32 -1.90 14.86
N GLN A 99 -0.43 -2.29 13.96
CA GLN A 99 0.73 -3.14 14.30
C GLN A 99 1.61 -2.54 15.41
N LYS A 100 1.86 -1.23 15.38
CA LYS A 100 2.66 -0.54 16.43
C LYS A 100 1.91 -0.34 17.74
N LEU A 101 0.59 -0.39 17.69
CA LEU A 101 -0.31 -0.19 18.81
C LEU A 101 -0.77 -1.51 19.44
N LEU A 102 -0.43 -2.67 18.86
CA LEU A 102 -0.70 -3.96 19.50
C LEU A 102 -0.14 -3.92 20.93
N ASP A 103 -0.98 -4.31 21.88
CA ASP A 103 -0.69 -4.36 23.31
C ASP A 103 -0.44 -2.99 23.99
N LYS A 104 -0.81 -1.88 23.34
CA LYS A 104 -0.71 -0.52 23.91
C LYS A 104 -2.10 0.10 24.19
N PRO A 105 -2.25 0.89 25.27
CA PRO A 105 -3.52 1.54 25.60
C PRO A 105 -3.98 2.54 24.52
N GLU A 106 -3.04 3.13 23.76
CA GLU A 106 -3.36 4.03 22.65
C GLU A 106 -4.11 3.33 21.50
N LEU A 107 -4.15 1.99 21.47
CA LEU A 107 -4.98 1.24 20.53
C LEU A 107 -6.47 1.53 20.71
N ASP A 108 -6.93 1.76 21.94
CA ASP A 108 -8.34 2.07 22.19
C ASP A 108 -8.69 3.49 21.77
N VAL A 109 -7.72 4.42 21.87
CA VAL A 109 -7.83 5.76 21.26
C VAL A 109 -7.95 5.64 19.75
N PHE A 110 -7.12 4.80 19.10
CA PHE A 110 -7.22 4.57 17.66
C PHE A 110 -8.61 4.04 17.26
N LYS A 111 -9.11 3.01 17.95
CA LYS A 111 -10.44 2.43 17.68
C LYS A 111 -11.59 3.42 17.90
N ALA A 112 -11.49 4.29 18.90
CA ALA A 112 -12.54 5.25 19.21
C ALA A 112 -12.66 6.37 18.16
N ASN A 113 -11.53 6.75 17.54
CA ASN A 113 -11.45 7.92 16.65
C ASN A 113 -11.37 7.57 15.15
N TYR A 114 -10.82 6.41 14.76
CA TYR A 114 -10.67 6.03 13.34
C TYR A 114 -12.03 5.70 12.70
N GLY A 115 -12.28 6.15 11.47
CA GLY A 115 -13.57 5.99 10.80
C GLY A 115 -14.69 6.89 11.33
N ARG A 116 -14.33 8.02 11.93
CA ARG A 116 -15.27 9.04 12.41
C ARG A 116 -15.10 10.32 11.59
N GLY A 117 -16.21 10.82 11.05
CA GLY A 117 -16.23 12.05 10.22
C GLY A 117 -16.01 13.36 10.97
N ASN A 118 -15.99 13.33 12.31
CA ASN A 118 -15.80 14.54 13.10
C ASN A 118 -14.34 15.02 13.01
N PRO A 119 -14.09 16.32 12.74
CA PRO A 119 -12.73 16.85 12.56
C PRO A 119 -11.80 16.56 13.75
N GLU A 120 -12.31 16.66 14.98
CA GLU A 120 -11.54 16.37 16.20
C GLU A 120 -11.04 14.93 16.25
N ASN A 121 -11.86 13.95 15.82
CA ASN A 121 -11.44 12.56 15.75
C ASN A 121 -10.34 12.35 14.70
N VAL A 122 -10.47 13.00 13.54
CA VAL A 122 -9.46 12.94 12.47
C VAL A 122 -8.13 13.52 12.95
N ASP A 123 -8.16 14.67 13.63
CA ASP A 123 -6.95 15.32 14.16
C ASP A 123 -6.31 14.50 15.30
N ASN A 124 -7.11 13.88 16.16
CA ASN A 124 -6.62 12.94 17.17
C ASN A 124 -5.87 11.75 16.53
N ILE A 125 -6.40 11.19 15.44
CA ILE A 125 -5.71 10.13 14.68
C ILE A 125 -4.44 10.67 14.04
N ARG A 126 -4.47 11.83 13.37
CA ARG A 126 -3.26 12.42 12.76
C ARG A 126 -2.15 12.61 13.79
N ASN A 127 -2.48 13.21 14.94
CA ASN A 127 -1.53 13.39 16.04
C ASN A 127 -0.97 12.07 16.57
N LEU A 128 -1.81 11.03 16.67
CA LEU A 128 -1.37 9.69 17.04
C LEU A 128 -0.41 9.09 15.99
N LEU A 129 -0.71 9.23 14.69
CA LEU A 129 0.14 8.75 13.61
C LEU A 129 1.50 9.46 13.58
N TYR A 130 1.54 10.76 13.86
CA TYR A 130 2.78 11.53 14.02
C TYR A 130 3.61 11.02 15.20
N ARG A 131 3.01 10.83 16.38
CA ARG A 131 3.71 10.29 17.56
C ARG A 131 4.23 8.87 17.37
N LEU A 132 3.61 8.12 16.48
CA LEU A 132 4.02 6.76 16.13
C LEU A 132 5.09 6.73 15.02
N ASP A 133 5.54 7.87 14.51
CA ASP A 133 6.52 7.97 13.41
C ASP A 133 6.13 7.13 12.18
N ILE A 134 4.82 7.10 11.84
CA ILE A 134 4.31 6.27 10.74
C ILE A 134 4.82 6.77 9.38
N GLN A 135 5.03 8.08 9.24
CA GLN A 135 5.60 8.67 8.03
C GLN A 135 7.03 8.16 7.79
N GLU A 136 7.86 8.10 8.84
CA GLU A 136 9.23 7.56 8.75
C GLU A 136 9.22 6.05 8.44
N ASP A 137 8.31 5.29 9.05
CA ASP A 137 8.12 3.88 8.70
C ASP A 137 7.78 3.71 7.21
N PHE A 138 6.93 4.58 6.66
CA PHE A 138 6.56 4.55 5.26
C PHE A 138 7.74 4.84 4.34
N MET A 139 8.51 5.90 4.61
CA MET A 139 9.70 6.25 3.82
C MET A 139 10.72 5.11 3.81
N ASN A 140 10.93 4.46 4.95
CA ASN A 140 11.80 3.28 5.06
C ASN A 140 11.26 2.07 4.29
N PHE A 141 9.95 1.82 4.36
CA PHE A 141 9.27 0.79 3.59
C PHE A 141 9.41 1.05 2.08
N GLU A 142 9.08 2.26 1.61
CA GLU A 142 9.11 2.65 0.20
C GLU A 142 10.50 2.39 -0.40
N LYS A 143 11.55 2.87 0.29
CA LYS A 143 12.93 2.67 -0.14
C LYS A 143 13.28 1.17 -0.26
N LYS A 144 13.09 0.41 0.82
CA LYS A 144 13.43 -1.03 0.87
C LYS A 144 12.64 -1.83 -0.16
N TYR A 145 11.34 -1.56 -0.29
CA TYR A 145 10.45 -2.27 -1.18
C TYR A 145 10.75 -1.95 -2.64
N SER A 146 11.05 -0.69 -2.96
CA SER A 146 11.47 -0.28 -4.30
C SER A 146 12.81 -0.90 -4.71
N ASP A 147 13.79 -0.95 -3.81
CA ASP A 147 15.09 -1.59 -4.08
C ASP A 147 14.92 -3.10 -4.33
N LYS A 148 14.08 -3.76 -3.53
CA LYS A 148 13.69 -5.15 -3.75
C LYS A 148 13.02 -5.34 -5.11
N LEU A 149 12.08 -4.48 -5.47
CA LEU A 149 11.40 -4.51 -6.77
C LEU A 149 12.38 -4.35 -7.94
N LYS A 150 13.35 -3.43 -7.84
CA LYS A 150 14.39 -3.25 -8.85
C LYS A 150 15.24 -4.52 -8.99
N ASN A 151 15.57 -5.18 -7.89
CA ASN A 151 16.27 -6.46 -7.93
C ASN A 151 15.42 -7.57 -8.56
N ASP A 152 14.13 -7.67 -8.21
CA ASP A 152 13.20 -8.63 -8.81
C ASP A 152 13.10 -8.41 -10.34
N ILE A 153 13.07 -7.15 -10.81
CA ILE A 153 13.11 -6.81 -12.24
C ILE A 153 14.40 -7.29 -12.90
N ASN A 154 15.55 -7.25 -12.21
CA ASN A 154 16.81 -7.72 -12.77
C ASN A 154 16.81 -9.23 -13.02
N GLN A 155 16.08 -9.97 -12.17
CA GLN A 155 16.03 -11.42 -12.16
C GLN A 155 14.92 -12.00 -13.06
N VAL A 156 14.15 -11.18 -13.78
CA VAL A 156 13.17 -11.72 -14.73
C VAL A 156 13.84 -12.50 -15.87
N PRO A 157 13.17 -13.53 -16.43
CA PRO A 157 13.63 -14.31 -17.58
C PRO A 157 14.19 -13.45 -18.72
N LEU A 158 15.12 -14.02 -19.49
CA LEU A 158 15.85 -13.32 -20.55
C LEU A 158 14.89 -12.80 -21.63
N GLU A 159 13.83 -13.56 -21.89
CA GLU A 159 12.74 -13.28 -22.82
C GLU A 159 12.00 -11.98 -22.44
N LEU A 160 11.96 -11.65 -21.14
CA LEU A 160 11.36 -10.41 -20.61
C LEU A 160 12.38 -9.27 -20.48
N SER A 161 13.64 -9.47 -20.87
CA SER A 161 14.69 -8.44 -20.78
C SER A 161 14.32 -7.11 -21.47
N PRO A 162 13.63 -7.10 -22.64
CA PRO A 162 13.18 -5.85 -23.26
C PRO A 162 12.22 -5.01 -22.39
N LEU A 163 11.51 -5.62 -21.44
CA LEU A 163 10.59 -4.91 -20.53
C LEU A 163 11.29 -4.30 -19.32
N LYS A 164 12.51 -4.75 -18.98
CA LYS A 164 13.26 -4.28 -17.79
C LYS A 164 13.37 -2.74 -17.73
N PRO A 165 13.72 -2.01 -18.81
CA PRO A 165 13.82 -0.55 -18.76
C PRO A 165 12.49 0.12 -18.43
N VAL A 166 11.38 -0.36 -19.02
CA VAL A 166 10.04 0.19 -18.79
C VAL A 166 9.61 -0.05 -17.35
N LEU A 167 9.76 -1.28 -16.85
CA LEU A 167 9.41 -1.64 -15.48
C LEU A 167 10.23 -0.84 -14.45
N ARG A 168 11.54 -0.67 -14.69
CA ARG A 168 12.39 0.17 -13.84
C ARG A 168 11.96 1.63 -13.87
N ALA A 169 11.64 2.17 -15.05
CA ALA A 169 11.17 3.55 -15.19
C ALA A 169 9.87 3.77 -14.40
N VAL A 170 8.94 2.81 -14.42
CA VAL A 170 7.73 2.86 -13.60
C VAL A 170 8.10 2.91 -12.11
N VAL A 171 8.91 1.98 -11.60
CA VAL A 171 9.31 1.96 -10.17
C VAL A 171 10.02 3.26 -9.78
N THR A 172 10.94 3.77 -10.60
CA THR A 172 11.63 5.03 -10.34
C THR A 172 10.67 6.22 -10.30
N LYS A 173 9.64 6.25 -11.17
CA LYS A 173 8.61 7.30 -11.16
C LYS A 173 7.70 7.21 -9.93
N LEU A 174 7.54 6.02 -9.37
CA LEU A 174 6.82 5.83 -8.12
C LEU A 174 7.63 6.38 -6.94
N GLN A 175 8.93 6.13 -6.87
CA GLN A 175 9.75 6.57 -5.73
C GLN A 175 9.68 8.08 -5.50
N GLY A 176 9.32 8.49 -4.27
CA GLY A 176 9.28 9.92 -3.90
C GLY A 176 8.19 10.71 -4.63
N ARG A 177 7.12 10.04 -5.06
CA ARG A 177 5.99 10.66 -5.72
C ARG A 177 5.26 11.63 -4.79
N GLU A 178 5.08 12.86 -5.23
CA GLU A 178 4.35 13.92 -4.49
C GLU A 178 2.86 14.06 -4.90
N LYS A 179 2.47 13.43 -6.03
CA LYS A 179 1.10 13.45 -6.58
C LYS A 179 0.82 12.26 -7.47
#